data_AF-M4C5U1-F1
#
_entry.id   AF-M4C5U1-F1
#
_cell.length_a   1.000
_cell.length_b   1.000
_cell.length_c   1.000
_cell.angle_alpha   90.00
_cell.angle_beta   90.00
_cell.angle_gamma   90.00
#
_symmetry.space_group_name_H-M   'P 1'
#
loop_
_entity.id
_entity.type
_entity.pdbx_description
1 polymer ?
#
loop_
_entity_poly.entity_id
_entity_poly.type
_entity_poly.pdbx_seq_one_letter_code
_entity_poly.pdbx_strand_id
1 'polypeptide(L)'
;MPSAAQSSLALVATVVAVAASSIRLDPNSCNARLRHDEPTTFEVPSQMNDVYAMLLTHVNEERAAHGLAALCASSKLHQAAQRQSEDMAANGFLHHVGTDGSTVPSRIADADYKWKTIAENVAGGHDDARSVMGNLMDSTGHRMNILGEYTHFGAGYTYNPDGLHAHYWAQEFATSESESCDEPRLYQADSFMSSYF
;
A
#
# COMPACT_ATOMS: atom_id res chain seq x y z
N MET A 1 -29.43 24.98 58.47
CA MET A 1 -29.45 23.51 58.34
C MET A 1 -30.78 22.97 58.85
N PRO A 2 -31.65 22.52 57.92
CA PRO A 2 -32.53 21.36 58.12
C PRO A 2 -32.34 20.37 56.95
N SER A 3 -32.16 19.09 57.23
CA SER A 3 -33.18 18.02 57.30
C SER A 3 -33.76 17.62 55.94
N ALA A 4 -33.48 16.36 55.58
CA ALA A 4 -33.84 15.70 54.34
C ALA A 4 -35.26 15.11 54.39
N ALA A 5 -35.96 15.16 53.26
CA ALA A 5 -36.91 14.13 52.85
C ALA A 5 -37.06 14.17 51.32
N GLN A 6 -36.57 13.12 50.67
CA GLN A 6 -36.59 12.93 49.22
C GLN A 6 -38.00 12.60 48.73
N SER A 7 -38.42 13.23 47.64
CA SER A 7 -39.67 12.94 46.94
C SER A 7 -39.46 11.88 45.87
N SER A 8 -40.41 10.95 45.83
CA SER A 8 -40.49 9.76 45.00
C SER A 8 -40.63 10.07 43.51
N LEU A 9 -39.80 9.46 42.68
CA LEU A 9 -40.01 9.32 41.23
C LEU A 9 -39.93 7.84 40.89
N ALA A 10 -41.06 7.27 40.50
CA ALA A 10 -41.17 5.89 40.02
C ALA A 10 -40.60 5.81 38.60
N LEU A 11 -39.59 4.95 38.41
CA LEU A 11 -39.02 4.59 37.12
C LEU A 11 -39.85 3.44 36.53
N VAL A 12 -40.49 3.67 35.38
CA VAL A 12 -41.10 2.60 34.58
C VAL A 12 -39.99 1.89 33.82
N ALA A 13 -39.68 0.66 34.20
CA ALA A 13 -38.75 -0.21 33.47
C ALA A 13 -39.54 -1.16 32.56
N THR A 14 -39.44 -0.96 31.25
CA THR A 14 -39.97 -1.89 30.24
C THR A 14 -38.93 -3.00 30.02
N VAL A 15 -39.24 -4.23 30.42
CA VAL A 15 -38.42 -5.42 30.12
C VAL A 15 -38.91 -6.02 28.81
N VAL A 16 -38.03 -6.09 27.80
CA VAL A 16 -38.26 -6.89 26.60
C VAL A 16 -37.54 -8.23 26.78
N ALA A 17 -38.29 -9.33 26.82
CA ALA A 17 -37.75 -10.68 26.85
C ALA A 17 -37.37 -11.15 25.43
N VAL A 18 -36.14 -11.64 25.25
CA VAL A 18 -35.72 -12.36 24.04
C VAL A 18 -35.69 -13.85 24.37
N ALA A 19 -36.49 -14.65 23.65
CA ALA A 19 -36.51 -16.11 23.79
C ALA A 19 -35.32 -16.74 23.06
N ALA A 20 -34.55 -17.58 23.75
CA ALA A 20 -33.48 -18.37 23.17
C ALA A 20 -34.02 -19.74 22.73
N SER A 21 -33.97 -20.04 21.43
CA SER A 21 -34.28 -21.36 20.89
C SER A 21 -33.01 -22.23 20.86
N SER A 22 -33.03 -23.35 21.58
CA SER A 22 -31.95 -24.33 21.61
C SER A 22 -32.04 -25.29 20.43
N ILE A 23 -31.03 -25.26 19.56
CA ILE A 23 -30.88 -26.22 18.46
C ILE A 23 -30.25 -27.51 19.03
N ARG A 24 -30.93 -28.64 18.86
CA ARG A 24 -30.38 -29.98 19.13
C ARG A 24 -29.67 -30.50 17.88
N LEU A 25 -28.45 -31.00 18.03
CA LEU A 25 -27.70 -31.68 16.97
C LEU A 25 -27.96 -33.20 17.04
N ASP A 26 -28.31 -33.81 15.91
CA ASP A 26 -28.53 -35.25 15.75
C ASP A 26 -27.22 -35.92 15.25
N PRO A 27 -26.67 -36.94 15.94
CA PRO A 27 -25.33 -37.46 15.65
C PRO A 27 -25.22 -38.44 14.47
N ASN A 28 -26.27 -38.68 13.68
CA ASN A 28 -26.23 -39.69 12.58
C ASN A 28 -26.44 -39.15 11.15
N SER A 29 -26.28 -37.85 10.90
CA SER A 29 -26.33 -37.31 9.53
C SER A 29 -24.94 -37.24 8.86
N CYS A 30 -24.34 -38.40 8.57
CA CYS A 30 -23.22 -38.49 7.62
C CYS A 30 -23.71 -39.11 6.29
N ASN A 31 -23.41 -38.40 5.19
CA ASN A 31 -23.53 -38.77 3.77
C ASN A 31 -24.79 -38.31 3.03
N ALA A 32 -24.77 -37.05 2.58
CA ALA A 32 -25.52 -36.62 1.41
C ALA A 32 -24.74 -35.59 0.58
N ARG A 33 -24.08 -36.11 -0.48
CA ARG A 33 -23.76 -35.49 -1.78
C ARG A 33 -23.03 -34.14 -1.79
N LEU A 34 -21.72 -34.21 -2.05
CA LEU A 34 -20.92 -33.13 -2.64
C LEU A 34 -21.54 -32.72 -4.00
N ARG A 35 -22.31 -31.64 -4.01
CA ARG A 35 -22.35 -30.75 -5.17
C ARG A 35 -21.17 -29.80 -4.97
N HIS A 36 -20.23 -29.81 -5.90
CA HIS A 36 -19.19 -28.79 -5.98
C HIS A 36 -19.91 -27.48 -6.30
N ASP A 37 -20.23 -26.71 -5.25
CA ASP A 37 -20.32 -25.26 -5.40
C ASP A 37 -18.88 -24.80 -5.62
N GLU A 38 -18.62 -24.33 -6.84
CA GLU A 38 -17.39 -23.65 -7.24
C GLU A 38 -17.03 -22.61 -6.17
N PRO A 39 -15.78 -22.58 -5.67
CA PRO A 39 -15.41 -21.59 -4.68
C PRO A 39 -15.54 -20.23 -5.35
N THR A 40 -16.42 -19.39 -4.82
CA THR A 40 -16.41 -17.95 -5.13
C THR A 40 -15.07 -17.43 -4.62
N THR A 41 -14.08 -17.42 -5.50
CA THR A 41 -12.80 -16.76 -5.27
C THR A 41 -13.14 -15.30 -5.01
N PHE A 42 -13.04 -14.87 -3.74
CA PHE A 42 -12.73 -13.49 -3.47
C PHE A 42 -11.42 -13.24 -4.22
N GLU A 43 -11.49 -12.53 -5.34
CA GLU A 43 -10.30 -11.95 -5.95
C GLU A 43 -9.71 -11.04 -4.87
N VAL A 44 -8.68 -11.53 -4.18
CA VAL A 44 -7.81 -10.67 -3.39
C VAL A 44 -7.27 -9.67 -4.40
N PRO A 45 -7.61 -8.37 -4.30
CA PRO A 45 -7.05 -7.37 -5.20
C PRO A 45 -5.53 -7.51 -5.10
N SER A 46 -4.82 -7.51 -6.23
CA SER A 46 -3.37 -7.65 -6.27
C SER A 46 -2.73 -6.55 -5.40
N GLN A 47 -2.43 -6.85 -4.13
CA GLN A 47 -1.97 -5.85 -3.16
C GLN A 47 -0.68 -5.15 -3.62
N MET A 48 0.09 -5.79 -4.51
CA MET A 48 1.34 -5.28 -5.07
C MET A 48 1.17 -4.08 -6.03
N ASN A 49 0.05 -3.96 -6.74
CA ASN A 49 -0.26 -2.77 -7.55
C ASN A 49 -0.86 -1.62 -6.71
N ASP A 50 -1.33 -1.93 -5.49
CA ASP A 50 -2.01 -0.97 -4.62
C ASP A 50 -0.98 -0.09 -3.88
N VAL A 51 0.08 -0.69 -3.34
CA VAL A 51 1.09 0.05 -2.56
C VAL A 51 1.81 1.12 -3.38
N TYR A 52 2.16 0.83 -4.63
CA TYR A 52 2.76 1.81 -5.53
C TYR A 52 1.81 2.98 -5.82
N ALA A 53 0.54 2.68 -6.16
CA ALA A 53 -0.47 3.69 -6.42
C ALA A 53 -0.78 4.54 -5.18
N MET A 54 -0.80 3.93 -3.99
CA MET A 54 -0.97 4.63 -2.71
C MET A 54 0.18 5.59 -2.41
N LEU A 55 1.44 5.15 -2.59
CA LEU A 55 2.59 6.02 -2.39
C LEU A 55 2.61 7.18 -3.39
N LEU A 56 2.32 6.92 -4.67
CA LEU A 56 2.21 7.99 -5.66
C LEU A 56 1.11 8.98 -5.29
N THR A 57 -0.03 8.49 -4.80
CA THR A 57 -1.14 9.33 -4.32
C THR A 57 -0.67 10.24 -3.19
N HIS A 58 -0.05 9.69 -2.15
CA HIS A 58 0.43 10.48 -1.00
C HIS A 58 1.56 11.45 -1.37
N VAL A 59 2.49 11.06 -2.24
CA VAL A 59 3.51 11.97 -2.79
C VAL A 59 2.83 13.14 -3.51
N ASN A 60 1.82 12.87 -4.34
CA ASN A 60 1.11 13.91 -5.08
C ASN A 60 0.21 14.78 -4.19
N GLU A 61 -0.34 14.24 -3.09
CA GLU A 61 -1.02 15.03 -2.06
C GLU A 61 -0.05 16.03 -1.41
N GLU A 62 1.14 15.59 -1.01
CA GLU A 62 2.17 16.48 -0.45
C GLU A 62 2.63 17.53 -1.45
N ARG A 63 2.86 17.13 -2.70
CA ARG A 63 3.24 18.07 -3.77
C ARG A 63 2.15 19.10 -4.05
N ALA A 64 0.89 18.68 -4.11
CA ALA A 64 -0.25 19.58 -4.29
C ALA A 64 -0.37 20.58 -3.11
N ALA A 65 -0.16 20.13 -1.88
CA ALA A 65 -0.15 20.99 -0.69
C ALA A 65 0.95 22.07 -0.74
N HIS A 66 2.00 21.84 -1.52
CA HIS A 66 3.11 22.78 -1.75
C HIS A 66 3.04 23.48 -3.12
N GLY A 67 1.91 23.37 -3.85
CA GLY A 67 1.72 24.03 -5.14
C GLY A 67 2.56 23.47 -6.29
N LEU A 68 3.06 22.25 -6.15
CA LEU A 68 3.87 21.56 -7.15
C LEU A 68 3.00 20.68 -8.06
N ALA A 69 3.45 20.49 -9.30
CA ALA A 69 2.80 19.57 -10.23
C ALA A 69 2.90 18.12 -9.75
N ALA A 70 1.85 17.35 -10.01
CA ALA A 70 1.82 15.91 -9.74
C ALA A 70 2.89 15.19 -10.58
N LEU A 71 3.54 14.21 -9.97
CA LEU A 71 4.35 13.23 -10.67
C LEU A 71 3.44 12.19 -11.31
N CYS A 72 3.87 11.65 -12.44
CA CYS A 72 3.21 10.51 -13.05
C CYS A 72 3.97 9.20 -12.78
N ALA A 73 3.25 8.10 -12.93
CA ALA A 73 3.79 6.76 -12.73
C ALA A 73 4.84 6.39 -13.80
N SER A 74 5.91 5.70 -13.37
CA SER A 74 6.85 5.00 -14.24
C SER A 74 7.15 3.58 -13.75
N SER A 75 6.82 2.61 -14.58
CA SER A 75 6.97 1.18 -14.33
C SER A 75 8.43 0.74 -14.31
N LYS A 76 9.28 1.47 -15.02
CA LYS A 76 10.74 1.29 -14.99
C LYS A 76 11.33 1.78 -13.66
N LEU A 77 10.89 2.94 -13.16
CA LEU A 77 11.30 3.41 -11.83
C LEU A 77 10.76 2.50 -10.72
N HIS A 78 9.53 1.99 -10.87
CA HIS A 78 8.98 0.97 -9.96
C HIS A 78 9.88 -0.27 -9.91
N GLN A 79 10.34 -0.80 -11.05
CA GLN A 79 11.26 -1.95 -11.09
C GLN A 79 12.58 -1.67 -10.34
N ALA A 80 13.18 -0.48 -10.54
CA ALA A 80 14.40 -0.08 -9.84
C ALA A 80 14.19 0.01 -8.32
N ALA A 81 13.10 0.65 -7.90
CA ALA A 81 12.72 0.79 -6.49
C ALA A 81 12.42 -0.56 -5.83
N GLN A 82 11.66 -1.42 -6.52
CA GLN A 82 11.27 -2.74 -6.04
C GLN A 82 12.52 -3.60 -5.79
N ARG A 83 13.45 -3.62 -6.76
CA ARG A 83 14.74 -4.30 -6.63
C ARG A 83 15.51 -3.83 -5.39
N GLN A 84 15.52 -2.54 -5.08
CA GLN A 84 16.18 -2.03 -3.88
C GLN A 84 15.48 -2.48 -2.59
N SER A 85 14.14 -2.42 -2.56
CA SER A 85 13.37 -2.86 -1.40
C SER A 85 13.56 -4.36 -1.11
N GLU A 86 13.65 -5.18 -2.15
CA GLU A 86 13.89 -6.61 -2.05
C GLU A 86 15.30 -6.93 -1.54
N ASP A 87 16.31 -6.21 -2.03
CA ASP A 87 17.69 -6.37 -1.58
C ASP A 87 17.84 -5.98 -0.10
N MET A 88 17.29 -4.82 0.28
CA MET A 88 17.26 -4.36 1.68
C MET A 88 16.59 -5.39 2.59
N ALA A 89 15.45 -5.93 2.14
CA ALA A 89 14.70 -6.92 2.90
C ALA A 89 15.45 -8.26 3.02
N ALA A 90 16.03 -8.76 1.94
CA ALA A 90 16.71 -10.05 1.90
C ALA A 90 18.01 -10.04 2.71
N ASN A 91 18.71 -8.90 2.75
CA ASN A 91 20.04 -8.78 3.34
C ASN A 91 20.07 -7.98 4.65
N GLY A 92 18.93 -7.48 5.12
CA GLY A 92 18.78 -6.87 6.44
C GLY A 92 19.56 -5.56 6.59
N PHE A 93 19.43 -4.64 5.63
CA PHE A 93 20.05 -3.32 5.68
C PHE A 93 19.11 -2.20 5.22
N LEU A 94 19.46 -0.95 5.49
CA LEU A 94 18.76 0.23 4.98
C LEU A 94 19.79 1.22 4.42
N HIS A 95 19.99 1.21 3.10
CA HIS A 95 21.03 1.99 2.43
C HIS A 95 20.70 2.17 0.94
N HIS A 96 21.29 3.17 0.29
CA HIS A 96 21.07 3.49 -1.14
C HIS A 96 21.87 2.61 -2.12
N VAL A 97 22.99 2.06 -1.66
CA VAL A 97 23.83 1.13 -2.44
C VAL A 97 23.44 -0.30 -2.10
N GLY A 98 23.12 -1.09 -3.12
CA GLY A 98 22.74 -2.50 -2.98
C GLY A 98 23.93 -3.41 -2.65
N THR A 99 23.63 -4.63 -2.21
CA THR A 99 24.65 -5.62 -1.79
C THR A 99 25.54 -6.09 -2.93
N ASP A 100 25.04 -6.00 -4.17
CA ASP A 100 25.78 -6.26 -5.40
C ASP A 100 26.61 -5.06 -5.89
N GLY A 101 26.63 -3.96 -5.11
CA GLY A 101 27.30 -2.71 -5.47
C GLY A 101 26.48 -1.80 -6.39
N SER A 102 25.25 -2.16 -6.72
CA SER A 102 24.37 -1.31 -7.52
C SER A 102 24.08 0.03 -6.82
N THR A 103 24.12 1.09 -7.60
CA THR A 103 23.78 2.46 -7.16
C THR A 103 22.41 2.84 -7.74
N VAL A 104 21.79 3.90 -7.22
CA VAL A 104 20.52 4.42 -7.77
C VAL A 104 20.60 4.62 -9.30
N PRO A 105 21.62 5.32 -9.88
CA PRO A 105 21.73 5.43 -11.33
C PRO A 105 21.82 4.10 -12.07
N SER A 106 22.54 3.10 -11.50
CA SER A 106 22.69 1.81 -12.18
C SER A 106 21.40 1.01 -12.16
N ARG A 107 20.66 0.99 -11.05
CA ARG A 107 19.35 0.31 -10.98
C ARG A 107 18.33 0.92 -11.94
N ILE A 108 18.28 2.25 -12.02
CA ILE A 108 17.39 2.95 -12.96
C ILE A 108 17.80 2.68 -14.42
N ALA A 109 19.10 2.62 -14.71
CA ALA A 109 19.59 2.28 -16.04
C ALA A 109 19.33 0.81 -16.42
N ASP A 110 19.47 -0.13 -15.48
CA ASP A 110 19.18 -1.56 -15.66
C ASP A 110 17.69 -1.81 -15.92
N ALA A 111 16.81 -0.96 -15.37
CA ALA A 111 15.38 -0.93 -15.69
C ALA A 111 15.05 -0.23 -17.04
N ASP A 112 16.09 0.10 -17.83
CA ASP A 112 16.01 0.79 -19.12
C ASP A 112 15.35 2.19 -19.08
N TYR A 113 15.37 2.87 -17.94
CA TYR A 113 14.88 4.25 -17.83
C TYR A 113 15.99 5.25 -18.18
N LYS A 114 15.74 6.12 -19.17
CA LYS A 114 16.68 7.17 -19.58
C LYS A 114 16.47 8.43 -18.74
N TRP A 115 17.31 8.65 -17.72
CA TRP A 115 17.16 9.74 -16.77
C TRP A 115 18.00 10.98 -17.10
N LYS A 116 17.54 12.14 -16.63
CA LYS A 116 18.29 13.42 -16.61
C LYS A 116 18.66 13.83 -15.19
N THR A 117 17.70 13.80 -14.27
CA THR A 117 17.91 13.92 -12.83
C THR A 117 17.20 12.78 -12.13
N ILE A 118 17.75 12.34 -10.99
CA ILE A 118 17.20 11.27 -10.16
C ILE A 118 17.36 11.59 -8.68
N ALA A 119 16.51 10.99 -7.84
CA ALA A 119 16.70 10.92 -6.38
C ALA A 119 16.01 9.69 -5.81
N GLU A 120 16.50 9.22 -4.67
CA GLU A 120 15.94 8.07 -3.96
C GLU A 120 15.61 8.43 -2.50
N ASN A 121 14.49 7.92 -2.00
CA ASN A 121 14.25 7.76 -0.57
C ASN A 121 14.18 6.27 -0.22
N VAL A 122 14.73 5.88 0.92
CA VAL A 122 14.55 4.54 1.50
C VAL A 122 14.06 4.64 2.93
N ALA A 123 13.19 3.72 3.35
CA ALA A 123 12.69 3.66 4.72
C ALA A 123 12.39 2.23 5.16
N GLY A 124 12.41 1.99 6.46
CA GLY A 124 12.13 0.69 7.06
C GLY A 124 11.25 0.80 8.31
N GLY A 125 10.38 -0.18 8.53
CA GLY A 125 9.63 -0.34 9.78
C GLY A 125 8.25 0.32 9.85
N HIS A 126 7.75 0.89 8.75
CA HIS A 126 6.41 1.46 8.65
C HIS A 126 5.46 0.47 7.99
N ASP A 127 4.31 0.22 8.62
CA ASP A 127 3.32 -0.79 8.26
C ASP A 127 2.46 -0.40 7.05
N ASP A 128 2.31 0.89 6.78
CA ASP A 128 1.53 1.39 5.65
C ASP A 128 2.15 2.61 4.94
N ALA A 129 1.60 2.91 3.76
CA ALA A 129 2.07 4.00 2.89
C ALA A 129 1.92 5.39 3.52
N ARG A 130 0.93 5.61 4.39
CA ARG A 130 0.70 6.90 5.05
C ARG A 130 1.71 7.13 6.17
N SER A 131 1.96 6.10 6.97
CA SER A 131 2.95 6.07 8.05
C SER A 131 4.35 6.36 7.52
N VAL A 132 4.78 5.69 6.44
CA VAL A 132 6.09 5.95 5.83
C VAL A 132 6.17 7.34 5.21
N MET A 133 5.10 7.83 4.56
CA MET A 133 5.10 9.18 3.98
C MET A 133 5.22 10.27 5.04
N GLY A 134 4.54 10.13 6.18
CA GLY A 134 4.72 11.04 7.31
C GLY A 134 6.17 11.08 7.80
N ASN A 135 6.80 9.91 7.98
CA ASN A 135 8.19 9.83 8.40
C ASN A 135 9.17 10.46 7.38
N LEU A 136 8.98 10.16 6.09
CA LEU A 136 9.79 10.74 5.03
C LEU A 136 9.61 12.25 4.96
N MET A 137 8.38 12.76 5.08
CA MET A 137 8.14 14.19 5.12
C MET A 137 8.76 14.83 6.35
N ASP A 138 8.83 14.20 7.52
CA ASP A 138 9.48 14.78 8.70
C ASP A 138 11.01 14.88 8.59
N SER A 139 11.63 14.14 7.67
CA SER A 139 13.07 14.23 7.37
C SER A 139 13.36 15.29 6.32
N THR A 140 14.17 16.30 6.65
CA THR A 140 14.57 17.35 5.69
C THR A 140 15.15 16.77 4.39
N GLY A 141 16.01 15.75 4.49
CA GLY A 141 16.63 15.10 3.33
C GLY A 141 15.59 14.46 2.40
N HIS A 142 14.70 13.65 2.96
CA HIS A 142 13.70 12.93 2.19
C HIS A 142 12.60 13.85 1.64
N ARG A 143 12.19 14.87 2.42
CA ARG A 143 11.26 15.91 2.00
C ARG A 143 11.77 16.67 0.78
N MET A 144 13.06 17.00 0.73
CA MET A 144 13.65 17.69 -0.43
C MET A 144 13.52 16.85 -1.72
N ASN A 145 13.62 15.52 -1.62
CA ASN A 145 13.40 14.64 -2.77
C ASN A 145 11.92 14.62 -3.19
N ILE A 146 10.99 14.46 -2.24
CA ILE A 146 9.53 14.43 -2.51
C ILE A 146 9.05 15.72 -3.20
N LEU A 147 9.56 16.86 -2.75
CA LEU A 147 9.20 18.20 -3.25
C LEU A 147 10.12 18.69 -4.37
N GLY A 148 11.03 17.85 -4.88
CA GLY A 148 11.96 18.23 -5.93
C GLY A 148 11.32 18.41 -7.31
N GLU A 149 12.10 18.97 -8.25
CA GLU A 149 11.70 19.18 -9.64
C GLU A 149 11.80 17.89 -10.45
N TYR A 150 10.82 17.01 -10.27
CA TYR A 150 10.69 15.73 -10.98
C TYR A 150 9.39 15.66 -11.78
N THR A 151 9.33 14.71 -12.72
CA THR A 151 8.15 14.46 -13.54
C THR A 151 7.62 13.03 -13.39
N HIS A 152 8.49 12.07 -13.07
CA HIS A 152 8.16 10.66 -12.93
C HIS A 152 8.48 10.15 -11.52
N PHE A 153 7.73 9.13 -11.11
CA PHE A 153 7.86 8.47 -9.83
C PHE A 153 7.77 6.96 -10.00
N GLY A 154 8.52 6.23 -9.19
CA GLY A 154 8.38 4.79 -8.97
C GLY A 154 8.53 4.49 -7.48
N ALA A 155 7.88 3.43 -7.00
CA ALA A 155 8.09 2.98 -5.62
C ALA A 155 8.13 1.47 -5.51
N GLY A 156 8.89 0.97 -4.55
CA GLY A 156 9.04 -0.44 -4.23
C GLY A 156 8.67 -0.70 -2.77
N TYR A 157 8.09 -1.86 -2.51
CA TYR A 157 7.77 -2.31 -1.17
C TYR A 157 8.04 -3.80 -1.03
N THR A 158 8.68 -4.17 0.07
CA THR A 158 8.89 -5.58 0.43
C THR A 158 8.59 -5.80 1.90
N TYR A 159 7.78 -6.81 2.20
CA TYR A 159 7.55 -7.31 3.55
C TYR A 159 8.46 -8.51 3.82
N ASN A 160 9.27 -8.43 4.87
CA ASN A 160 10.07 -9.55 5.37
C ASN A 160 10.03 -9.55 6.91
N PRO A 161 9.18 -10.39 7.55
CA PRO A 161 9.02 -10.40 9.01
C PRO A 161 10.29 -10.82 9.75
N ASP A 162 11.21 -11.52 9.08
CA ASP A 162 12.48 -11.99 9.65
C ASP A 162 13.64 -11.01 9.38
N GLY A 163 13.38 -9.90 8.67
CA GLY A 163 14.38 -8.90 8.35
C GLY A 163 14.69 -7.95 9.52
N LEU A 164 15.71 -7.09 9.34
CA LEU A 164 16.03 -5.98 10.26
C LEU A 164 14.79 -5.12 10.59
N HIS A 165 14.00 -4.83 9.57
CA HIS A 165 12.64 -4.29 9.67
C HIS A 165 11.67 -5.29 9.03
N ALA A 166 10.39 -5.26 9.43
CA ALA A 166 9.37 -6.07 8.78
C ALA A 166 8.95 -5.51 7.41
N HIS A 167 9.06 -4.19 7.23
CA HIS A 167 8.58 -3.45 6.06
C HIS A 167 9.72 -2.62 5.49
N TYR A 168 9.96 -2.70 4.17
CA TYR A 168 10.99 -1.95 3.45
C TYR A 168 10.38 -1.19 2.29
N TRP A 169 10.79 0.06 2.15
CA TRP A 169 10.23 1.01 1.21
C TRP A 169 11.35 1.68 0.42
N ALA A 170 11.16 1.84 -0.88
CA ALA A 170 12.01 2.65 -1.74
C ALA A 170 11.15 3.54 -2.63
N GLN A 171 11.58 4.79 -2.84
CA GLN A 171 10.98 5.73 -3.77
C GLN A 171 12.04 6.21 -4.72
N GLU A 172 11.71 6.23 -6.01
CA GLU A 172 12.58 6.72 -7.09
C GLU A 172 11.87 7.89 -7.78
N PHE A 173 12.57 9.01 -7.86
CA PHE A 173 12.10 10.24 -8.50
C PHE A 173 12.97 10.52 -9.71
N ALA A 174 12.40 10.94 -10.83
CA ALA A 174 13.22 11.28 -11.99
C ALA A 174 12.62 12.35 -12.91
N THR A 175 13.50 12.98 -13.68
CA THR A 175 13.15 13.66 -14.93
C THR A 175 13.75 12.90 -16.12
N SER A 176 13.15 13.09 -17.28
CA SER A 176 13.63 12.54 -18.56
C SER A 176 13.24 13.48 -19.71
N GLU A 177 13.97 13.37 -20.81
CA GLU A 177 13.64 14.03 -22.09
C GLU A 177 12.96 13.06 -23.08
N SER A 178 12.97 11.75 -22.80
CA SER A 178 12.51 10.71 -23.73
C SER A 178 11.51 9.71 -23.13
N GLU A 179 11.34 9.70 -21.81
CA GLU A 179 10.38 8.81 -21.15
C GLU A 179 8.99 9.46 -21.09
N SER A 180 7.96 8.62 -21.11
CA SER A 180 6.57 9.03 -20.92
C SER A 180 6.02 8.44 -19.64
N CYS A 181 4.98 9.08 -19.10
CA CYS A 181 4.16 8.50 -18.06
C CYS A 181 3.61 7.14 -18.50
N ASP A 182 3.54 6.18 -17.58
CA ASP A 182 2.74 4.99 -17.82
C ASP A 182 1.27 5.42 -18.00
N GLU A 183 0.57 4.79 -18.94
CA GLU A 183 -0.88 4.92 -19.00
C GLU A 183 -1.48 4.49 -17.66
N PRO A 184 -2.42 5.26 -17.08
CA PRO A 184 -3.16 4.77 -15.94
C PRO A 184 -3.76 3.43 -16.36
N ARG A 185 -3.43 2.35 -15.63
CA ARG A 185 -4.12 1.07 -15.82
C ARG A 185 -5.58 1.29 -15.42
N LEU A 186 -6.37 1.81 -16.35
CA LEU A 186 -7.78 1.51 -16.42
C LEU A 186 -7.81 -0.01 -16.51
N TYR A 187 -8.32 -0.66 -15.48
CA TYR A 187 -8.65 -2.08 -15.50
C TYR A 187 -9.36 -2.34 -16.84
N GLN A 188 -8.68 -3.01 -17.79
CA GLN A 188 -9.32 -3.45 -19.02
C GLN A 188 -10.29 -4.58 -18.62
N ALA A 189 -11.52 -4.20 -18.32
CA ALA A 189 -12.65 -5.11 -18.20
C ALA A 189 -13.15 -5.57 -19.59
N ASP A 190 -12.27 -5.70 -20.60
CA ASP A 190 -12.65 -5.94 -22.00
C ASP A 190 -12.13 -7.26 -22.59
N SER A 191 -11.52 -8.14 -21.80
CA SER A 191 -11.07 -9.46 -22.29
C SER A 191 -12.04 -10.63 -22.01
N PHE A 192 -13.27 -10.38 -21.55
CA PHE A 192 -14.26 -11.45 -21.29
C PHE A 192 -15.58 -11.39 -22.10
N MET A 193 -15.64 -10.65 -23.21
CA MET A 193 -16.83 -10.62 -24.10
C MET A 193 -16.50 -10.85 -25.58
N SER A 194 -15.60 -11.78 -25.90
CA SER A 194 -15.36 -12.20 -27.30
C SER A 194 -15.32 -13.72 -27.48
N SER A 195 -16.29 -14.43 -26.91
CA SER A 195 -16.51 -15.85 -27.22
C SER A 195 -17.98 -16.30 -27.21
N TYR A 196 -18.90 -15.37 -27.50
CA TYR A 196 -20.28 -15.71 -27.84
C TYR A 196 -20.75 -14.93 -29.07
N PHE A 197 -20.31 -15.41 -30.25
CA PHE A 197 -21.04 -15.33 -31.51
C PHE A 197 -20.73 -16.59 -32.32
#